data_AF-D5AC86-F1
#
_entry.id   AF-D5AC86-F1
#
_cell.length_a   1.000
_cell.length_b   1.000
_cell.length_c   1.000
_cell.angle_alpha   90.00
_cell.angle_beta   90.00
_cell.angle_gamma   90.00
#
_symmetry.space_group_name_H-M   'P 1'
#
loop_
_entity.id
_entity.type
_entity.pdbx_description
1 polymer ?
#
loop_
_entity_poly.entity_id
_entity_poly.type
_entity_poly.pdbx_seq_one_letter_code
_entity_poly.pdbx_strand_id
1 'polypeptide(L)'
;MQSDAAVVLDHGTDVFIWLGADLSAQEGKSAAALAACRTLAEEITEQRFPAPRILSFKEGSSQARYILSRLIPAHKDPPYEQEARFPQLRTLTPEQRTKLKSSFLHLDDLSFCEWMRSMKLVPPEPS
;
A
#
# COMPACT_ATOMS: atom_id res chain seq x y z
N MET A 1 -0.58 0.59 -7.86
CA MET A 1 0.33 -0.20 -7.00
C MET A 1 1.45 -0.73 -7.88
N GLN A 2 2.62 -1.05 -7.35
CA GLN A 2 3.64 -1.79 -8.12
C GLN A 2 3.16 -3.25 -8.24
N SER A 3 2.55 -3.57 -9.38
CA SER A 3 1.93 -4.89 -9.61
C SER A 3 2.95 -6.02 -9.78
N ASP A 4 4.23 -5.69 -9.88
CA ASP A 4 5.37 -6.61 -9.95
C ASP A 4 6.03 -6.89 -8.58
N ALA A 5 5.49 -6.32 -7.49
CA ALA A 5 6.06 -6.41 -6.15
C ALA A 5 5.20 -7.21 -5.17
N ALA A 6 5.81 -7.60 -4.05
CA ALA A 6 5.13 -8.10 -2.86
C ALA A 6 5.27 -7.09 -1.73
N VAL A 7 4.24 -6.99 -0.87
CA VAL A 7 4.20 -6.06 0.27
C VAL A 7 3.86 -6.84 1.53
N VAL A 8 4.61 -6.61 2.60
CA VAL A 8 4.27 -7.06 3.96
C VAL A 8 3.81 -5.83 4.75
N LEU A 9 2.58 -5.86 5.24
CA LEU A 9 2.00 -4.81 6.08
C LEU A 9 1.70 -5.39 7.46
N ASP A 10 2.37 -4.87 8.48
CA ASP A 10 2.10 -5.20 9.86
C ASP A 10 1.04 -4.26 10.46
N HIS A 11 -0.08 -4.84 10.89
CA HIS A 11 -1.21 -4.15 11.51
C HIS A 11 -1.39 -4.58 12.99
N GLY A 12 -0.31 -5.03 13.65
CA GLY A 12 -0.33 -5.38 15.07
C GLY A 12 -0.98 -6.74 15.33
N THR A 13 -2.31 -6.85 15.20
CA THR A 13 -3.07 -8.11 15.37
C THR A 13 -3.01 -9.02 14.15
N ASP A 14 -2.72 -8.43 13.00
CA ASP A 14 -2.70 -9.09 11.71
C ASP A 14 -1.47 -8.62 10.93
N VAL A 15 -0.84 -9.54 10.20
CA VAL A 15 0.18 -9.22 9.21
C VAL A 15 -0.36 -9.63 7.86
N PHE A 16 -0.43 -8.67 6.94
CA PHE A 16 -0.95 -8.87 5.59
C PHE A 16 0.21 -8.97 4.61
N ILE A 17 0.23 -10.03 3.82
CA ILE A 17 1.11 -10.22 2.67
C ILE A 17 0.27 -9.99 1.42
N TRP A 18 0.67 -9.05 0.58
CA TRP A 18 0.01 -8.75 -0.68
C TRP A 18 0.95 -9.01 -1.84
N LEU A 19 0.48 -9.75 -2.84
CA LEU A 19 1.22 -10.04 -4.08
C LEU A 19 0.59 -9.27 -5.24
N GLY A 20 1.39 -8.49 -5.95
CA GLY A 20 0.96 -7.79 -7.15
C GLY A 20 0.52 -8.73 -8.27
N ALA A 21 -0.32 -8.24 -9.18
CA ALA A 21 -0.89 -9.04 -10.27
C ALA A 21 0.18 -9.61 -11.22
N ASP A 22 1.14 -8.78 -11.61
CA ASP A 22 2.22 -9.15 -12.55
C ASP A 22 3.21 -10.13 -11.91
N LEU A 23 3.46 -10.00 -10.60
CA LEU A 23 4.22 -10.97 -9.81
C LEU A 23 3.44 -12.29 -9.69
N SER A 24 2.14 -12.21 -9.39
CA SER A 24 1.26 -13.36 -9.20
C SER A 24 1.11 -14.22 -10.45
N ALA A 25 1.26 -13.63 -11.65
CA ALA A 25 1.24 -14.34 -12.93
C ALA A 25 2.49 -15.21 -13.16
N GLN A 26 3.59 -14.98 -12.42
CA GLN A 26 4.85 -15.70 -12.55
C GLN A 26 4.99 -16.73 -11.41
N GLU A 27 4.46 -17.94 -11.60
CA GLU A 27 4.28 -18.94 -10.53
C GLU A 27 5.52 -19.18 -9.66
N GLY A 28 6.69 -19.42 -10.28
CA GLY A 28 7.94 -19.64 -9.54
C GLY A 28 8.42 -18.43 -8.73
N LYS A 29 8.30 -17.21 -9.27
CA LYS A 29 8.68 -15.98 -8.56
C LYS A 29 7.67 -15.63 -7.47
N SER A 30 6.40 -15.85 -7.73
CA SER A 30 5.30 -15.64 -6.80
C SER A 30 5.43 -16.53 -5.55
N ALA A 31 5.72 -17.82 -5.75
CA ALA A 31 5.94 -18.76 -4.65
C ALA A 31 7.15 -18.38 -3.80
N ALA A 32 8.28 -18.02 -4.44
CA ALA A 32 9.48 -17.58 -3.73
C ALA A 32 9.25 -16.28 -2.94
N ALA A 33 8.59 -15.29 -3.55
CA ALA A 33 8.25 -14.03 -2.87
C ALA A 33 7.31 -14.26 -1.68
N LEU A 34 6.29 -15.10 -1.84
CA LEU A 34 5.37 -15.44 -0.75
C LEU A 34 6.10 -16.12 0.41
N ALA A 35 6.98 -17.08 0.14
CA ALA A 35 7.77 -17.75 1.15
C ALA A 35 8.65 -16.75 1.93
N ALA A 36 9.38 -15.89 1.21
CA ALA A 36 10.23 -14.86 1.82
C ALA A 36 9.41 -13.87 2.68
N CYS A 37 8.26 -13.40 2.18
CA CYS A 37 7.36 -12.54 2.94
C CYS A 37 6.81 -13.21 4.20
N ARG A 38 6.54 -14.52 4.14
CA ARG A 38 6.04 -15.27 5.28
C ARG A 38 7.10 -15.43 6.37
N THR A 39 8.33 -15.79 5.99
CA THR A 39 9.47 -15.82 6.91
C THR A 39 9.68 -14.46 7.57
N LEU A 40 9.68 -13.37 6.79
CA LEU A 40 9.79 -12.02 7.35
C LEU A 40 8.64 -11.71 8.34
N ALA A 41 7.40 -12.07 7.99
CA ALA A 41 6.25 -11.85 8.86
C ALA A 41 6.36 -12.64 10.18
N GLU A 42 6.87 -13.87 10.14
CA GLU A 42 7.13 -14.69 11.31
C GLU A 42 8.24 -14.07 12.18
N GLU A 43 9.35 -13.63 11.57
CA GLU A 43 10.48 -12.99 12.27
C GLU A 43 10.09 -11.69 12.98
N ILE A 44 9.39 -10.77 12.29
CA ILE A 44 9.01 -9.47 12.90
C ILE A 44 7.95 -9.62 14.00
N THR A 45 7.30 -10.79 14.09
CA THR A 45 6.23 -11.07 15.06
C THR A 45 6.58 -12.11 16.11
N GLU A 46 7.82 -12.63 16.10
CA GLU A 46 8.27 -13.75 16.93
C GLU A 46 7.95 -13.56 18.43
N GLN A 47 8.18 -12.35 18.95
CA GLN A 47 8.00 -12.04 20.38
C GLN A 47 6.62 -11.45 20.72
N ARG A 48 5.69 -11.40 19.76
CA ARG A 48 4.42 -10.70 19.94
C ARG A 48 3.39 -11.56 20.67
N PHE A 49 2.73 -10.94 21.65
CA PHE A 49 1.56 -11.52 22.32
C PHE A 49 0.35 -10.56 22.26
N PRO A 50 -0.84 -11.01 21.81
CA PRO A 50 -1.09 -12.33 21.22
C PRO A 50 -0.37 -12.50 19.87
N ALA A 51 -0.12 -13.75 19.47
CA ALA A 51 0.46 -14.04 18.16
C ALA A 51 -0.48 -13.51 17.05
N PRO A 52 0.02 -12.72 16.10
CA PRO A 52 -0.82 -12.14 15.06
C PRO A 52 -1.21 -13.17 14.00
N ARG A 53 -2.31 -12.92 13.29
CA ARG A 53 -2.67 -13.74 12.12
C ARG A 53 -1.88 -13.29 10.90
N ILE A 54 -1.20 -14.21 10.25
CA ILE A 54 -0.52 -13.94 8.98
C ILE A 54 -1.45 -14.33 7.83
N LEU A 55 -1.82 -13.37 6.99
CA LEU A 55 -2.77 -13.53 5.90
C LEU A 55 -2.12 -13.13 4.58
N SER A 56 -2.43 -13.82 3.49
CA SER A 56 -1.83 -13.57 2.17
C SER A 56 -2.88 -13.41 1.09
N PHE A 57 -2.74 -12.39 0.25
CA PHE A 57 -3.71 -12.03 -0.79
C PHE A 57 -3.02 -11.67 -2.10
N LYS A 58 -3.73 -11.86 -3.21
CA LYS A 58 -3.32 -11.38 -4.54
C LYS A 58 -4.04 -10.08 -4.89
N GLU A 59 -3.39 -9.22 -5.67
CA GLU A 59 -4.01 -8.04 -6.28
C GLU A 59 -5.32 -8.41 -6.98
N GLY A 60 -6.35 -7.57 -6.81
CA GLY A 60 -7.67 -7.80 -7.39
C GLY A 60 -8.53 -8.88 -6.71
N SER A 61 -7.98 -9.66 -5.77
CA SER A 61 -8.78 -10.61 -5.00
C SER A 61 -9.74 -9.91 -4.04
N SER A 62 -10.90 -10.53 -3.75
CA SER A 62 -11.88 -9.97 -2.81
C SER A 62 -11.27 -9.65 -1.43
N GLN A 63 -10.31 -10.48 -0.98
CA GLN A 63 -9.64 -10.31 0.30
C GLN A 63 -8.57 -9.21 0.30
N ALA A 64 -8.07 -8.76 -0.87
CA ALA A 64 -7.14 -7.63 -0.94
C ALA A 64 -7.74 -6.33 -0.35
N ARG A 65 -9.06 -6.24 -0.21
CA ARG A 65 -9.72 -5.12 0.49
C ARG A 65 -9.29 -4.97 1.95
N TYR A 66 -8.86 -6.06 2.62
CA TYR A 66 -8.33 -5.99 3.97
C TYR A 66 -7.08 -5.10 4.04
N ILE A 67 -6.13 -5.26 3.12
CA ILE A 67 -4.94 -4.39 3.08
C ILE A 67 -5.28 -2.99 2.54
N LEU A 68 -6.10 -2.89 1.49
CA LEU A 68 -6.42 -1.60 0.86
C LEU A 68 -7.09 -0.61 1.83
N SER A 69 -7.93 -1.11 2.74
CA SER A 69 -8.58 -0.29 3.77
C SER A 69 -7.64 0.22 4.88
N ARG A 70 -6.37 -0.20 4.89
CA ARG A 70 -5.33 0.31 5.81
C ARG A 70 -4.39 1.31 5.13
N LEU A 71 -4.59 1.59 3.84
CA LEU A 71 -3.76 2.52 3.08
C LEU A 71 -4.43 3.89 3.01
N ILE A 72 -3.60 4.94 3.06
CA ILE A 72 -4.05 6.32 2.90
C ILE A 72 -4.45 6.56 1.44
N PRO A 73 -5.59 7.21 1.14
CA PRO A 73 -6.06 7.45 -0.23
C PRO A 73 -5.29 8.61 -0.91
N ALA A 74 -3.97 8.51 -1.02
CA ALA A 74 -3.10 9.55 -1.58
C ALA A 74 -3.34 9.84 -3.09
N HIS A 75 -4.06 8.96 -3.79
CA HIS A 75 -4.49 9.18 -5.17
C HIS A 75 -5.54 10.31 -5.32
N LYS A 76 -6.13 10.77 -4.20
CA LYS A 76 -7.03 11.93 -4.15
C LYS A 76 -6.29 13.27 -4.17
N ASP A 77 -5.01 13.29 -3.78
CA ASP A 77 -4.23 14.52 -3.72
C ASP A 77 -4.06 15.18 -5.11
N PRO A 78 -3.86 16.49 -5.22
CA PRO A 78 -3.52 17.12 -6.50
C PRO A 78 -2.27 16.51 -7.14
N PRO A 79 -2.17 16.50 -8.49
CA PRO A 79 -1.04 15.90 -9.22
C PRO A 79 0.34 16.31 -8.71
N TYR A 80 0.53 17.59 -8.38
CA TYR A 80 1.82 18.10 -7.89
C TYR A 80 2.23 17.50 -6.54
N GLU A 81 1.27 17.29 -5.62
CA GLU A 81 1.54 16.65 -4.32
C GLU A 81 1.82 15.16 -4.49
N GLN A 82 1.05 14.49 -5.35
CA GLN A 82 1.30 13.09 -5.68
C GLN A 82 2.72 12.91 -6.25
N GLU A 83 3.14 13.78 -7.16
CA GLU A 83 4.47 13.70 -7.78
C GLU A 83 5.62 14.07 -6.83
N ALA A 84 5.37 14.95 -5.85
CA ALA A 84 6.35 15.24 -4.80
C ALA A 84 6.58 14.02 -3.90
N ARG A 85 5.51 13.30 -3.53
CA ARG A 85 5.57 12.14 -2.63
C ARG A 85 5.96 10.84 -3.33
N PHE A 86 5.57 10.70 -4.60
CA PHE A 86 5.79 9.52 -5.41
C PHE A 86 6.46 9.91 -6.74
N PRO A 87 7.78 10.19 -6.74
CA PRO A 87 8.50 10.66 -7.93
C PRO A 87 8.37 9.73 -9.14
N GLN A 88 8.18 8.43 -8.92
CA GLN A 88 7.94 7.43 -9.96
C GLN A 88 6.68 7.70 -10.80
N LEU A 89 5.73 8.50 -10.30
CA LEU A 89 4.56 8.88 -11.10
C LEU A 89 4.93 9.76 -12.30
N ARG A 90 6.10 10.44 -12.26
CA ARG A 90 6.59 11.27 -13.36
C ARG A 90 7.08 10.45 -14.55
N THR A 91 7.41 9.17 -14.35
CA THR A 91 7.89 8.29 -15.42
C THR A 91 6.74 7.61 -16.18
N LEU A 92 5.49 7.77 -15.72
CA LEU A 92 4.32 7.16 -16.33
C LEU A 92 3.79 8.02 -17.48
N THR A 93 3.33 7.38 -18.56
CA THR A 93 2.57 8.07 -19.61
C THR A 93 1.20 8.52 -19.08
N PRO A 94 0.53 9.50 -19.71
CA PRO A 94 -0.82 9.92 -19.33
C PRO A 94 -1.84 8.76 -19.27
N GLU A 95 -1.74 7.81 -20.20
CA GLU A 95 -2.60 6.62 -20.26
C GLU A 95 -2.34 5.68 -19.08
N GLN A 96 -1.07 5.41 -18.79
CA GLN A 96 -0.67 4.60 -17.64
C GLN A 96 -1.11 5.24 -16.32
N ARG A 97 -1.00 6.56 -16.20
CA ARG A 97 -1.46 7.31 -15.03
C ARG A 97 -2.97 7.24 -14.86
N THR A 98 -3.72 7.32 -15.95
CA THR A 98 -5.18 7.19 -15.94
C THR A 98 -5.60 5.79 -15.52
N LYS A 99 -4.96 4.76 -16.09
CA LYS A 99 -5.18 3.35 -15.72
C LYS A 99 -4.88 3.11 -14.24
N LEU A 100 -3.75 3.61 -13.75
CA LEU A 100 -3.37 3.52 -12.33
C LEU A 100 -4.39 4.22 -11.43
N LYS A 101 -4.88 5.41 -11.80
CA LYS A 101 -5.93 6.09 -11.01
C LYS A 101 -7.21 5.27 -10.95
N SER A 102 -7.61 4.65 -12.05
CA SER A 102 -8.82 3.82 -12.11
C SER A 102 -8.75 2.51 -11.31
N SER A 103 -7.54 2.03 -10.96
CA SER A 103 -7.40 0.82 -10.14
C SER A 103 -7.66 1.04 -8.65
N PHE A 104 -7.69 2.30 -8.20
CA PHE A 104 -7.94 2.61 -6.80
C PHE A 104 -9.43 2.58 -6.48
N LEU A 105 -9.76 2.10 -5.28
CA LEU A 105 -11.12 2.17 -4.76
C LEU A 105 -11.46 3.63 -4.47
N HIS A 106 -12.70 4.01 -4.80
CA HIS A 106 -13.25 5.28 -4.34
C HIS A 106 -13.53 5.18 -2.83
N LEU A 107 -12.98 6.14 -2.07
CA LEU A 107 -13.10 6.21 -0.61
C LEU A 107 -13.46 7.64 -0.21
N ASP A 108 -14.40 7.77 0.73
CA ASP A 108 -14.82 9.06 1.30
C ASP A 108 -13.76 9.64 2.25
N ASP A 109 -12.86 8.80 2.76
CA ASP A 109 -11.79 9.18 3.70
C ASP A 109 -10.87 10.28 3.15
N LEU A 110 -10.43 11.17 4.04
CA LEU A 110 -9.45 12.20 3.70
C LEU A 110 -8.11 11.56 3.33
N SER A 111 -7.43 12.13 2.33
CA SER A 111 -6.00 11.91 2.18
C SER A 111 -5.23 12.50 3.37
N PHE A 112 -3.97 12.12 3.51
CA PHE A 112 -3.10 12.72 4.52
C PHE A 112 -2.97 14.24 4.36
N CYS A 113 -2.82 14.74 3.13
CA CYS A 113 -2.68 16.17 2.87
C CYS A 113 -3.99 16.93 3.17
N GLU A 114 -5.14 16.35 2.80
CA GLU A 114 -6.46 16.91 3.12
C GLU A 114 -6.68 16.99 4.63
N TRP A 115 -6.35 15.93 5.35
CA TRP A 115 -6.43 15.90 6.82
C TRP A 115 -5.51 16.95 7.46
N MET A 116 -4.24 17.04 7.02
CA MET A 116 -3.30 18.06 7.50
C MET A 116 -3.82 19.49 7.31
N ARG A 117 -4.39 19.80 6.13
CA ARG A 117 -5.00 21.11 5.88
C ARG A 117 -6.22 21.37 6.76
N SER A 118 -7.02 20.35 7.05
CA SER A 118 -8.21 20.49 7.92
C SER A 118 -7.87 20.84 9.37
N MET A 119 -6.67 20.48 9.84
CA MET A 119 -6.23 20.80 11.20
C MET A 119 -5.91 22.28 11.41
N LYS A 120 -5.83 23.08 10.33
CA LYS A 120 -5.52 24.53 10.38
C LYS A 120 -4.28 24.85 11.21
N LEU A 121 -3.29 23.96 11.21
CA LEU A 121 -2.05 24.14 11.96
C LEU A 121 -1.19 25.20 11.28
N VAL A 122 -0.70 26.16 12.06
CA VAL A 122 0.31 27.11 11.63
C VAL A 122 1.69 26.45 11.82
N PRO A 123 2.59 26.48 10.82
CA PRO A 123 3.96 26.02 11.01
C PRO A 123 4.60 26.72 12.23
N PRO A 124 5.38 26.01 13.06
CA PRO A 124 6.11 26.67 14.14
C PRO A 124 7.03 27.76 13.57
N GLU A 125 7.17 28.87 14.29
CA GLU A 125 8.09 29.93 13.89
C GLU A 125 9.52 29.38 13.85
N PRO A 126 10.32 29.74 12.82
CA PRO A 126 11.71 29.34 12.75
C PRO A 126 12.47 29.87 13.97
N SER A 127 13.25 29.00 14.62
CA SER A 127 14.12 29.35 15.75
C SER A 127 15.30 30.21 15.33
#